data_AF-A0A154BNP6-F1
#
_entry.id   AF-A0A154BNP6-F1
#
_cell.length_a   1.000
_cell.length_b   1.000
_cell.length_c   1.000
_cell.angle_alpha   90.00
_cell.angle_beta   90.00
_cell.angle_gamma   90.00
#
_symmetry.space_group_name_H-M   'P 1'
#
loop_
_entity.id
_entity.type
_entity.pdbx_description
1 polymer ?
#
loop_
_entity_poly.entity_id
_entity_poly.type
_entity_poly.pdbx_seq_one_letter_code
_entity_poly.pdbx_strand_id
1 'polypeptide(L)'
;MDREEFRYWVDYVMEDGLKPPRIVVEGNGVDDWKSRVSLARWLSRKRYGKLEPAIKLFSSIINVGVTEPEDIENKAWALSDLGLCIWLVDEDAAKALTYLDMSIELAESTQAEFHFITRGELWAKRWQLLVKSGNGERAINEANDKIAQEFRMGLKSNSYLFHSYELKAQVAYEQGDIHLALCHYYQALAFFPHEYEDMNQLGEIWENRQDNPQETFDDMQNLTHHEVCWDI
;
A
#
# COMPACT_ATOMS: atom_id res chain seq x y z
N MET A 1 10.27 21.99 -7.76
CA MET A 1 10.09 21.90 -9.22
C MET A 1 9.50 23.23 -9.65
N ASP A 2 9.98 23.84 -10.72
CA ASP A 2 9.39 25.08 -11.24
C ASP A 2 8.24 24.78 -12.23
N ARG A 3 7.57 25.83 -12.72
CA ARG A 3 6.42 25.70 -13.63
C ARG A 3 6.79 25.10 -14.99
N GLU A 4 7.98 25.39 -15.51
CA GLU A 4 8.41 24.90 -16.82
C GLU A 4 8.74 23.41 -16.75
N GLU A 5 9.49 23.01 -15.72
CA GLU A 5 9.81 21.61 -15.42
C GLU A 5 8.53 20.80 -15.15
N PHE A 6 7.57 21.36 -14.41
CA PHE A 6 6.28 20.70 -14.18
C PHE A 6 5.53 20.45 -15.49
N ARG A 7 5.39 21.47 -16.35
CA ARG A 7 4.69 21.33 -17.64
C ARG A 7 5.36 20.30 -18.54
N TYR A 8 6.70 20.29 -18.60
CA TYR A 8 7.44 19.28 -19.34
C TYR A 8 7.05 17.85 -18.91
N TRP A 9 6.97 17.59 -17.61
CA TRP A 9 6.58 16.27 -17.10
C TRP A 9 5.10 15.94 -17.35
N VAL A 10 4.21 16.93 -17.33
CA VAL A 10 2.81 16.74 -17.75
C VAL A 10 2.74 16.34 -19.22
N ASP A 11 3.44 17.04 -20.11
CA ASP A 11 3.47 16.72 -21.54
C ASP A 11 4.06 15.31 -21.76
N TYR A 12 5.14 14.98 -21.04
CA TYR A 12 5.77 13.65 -21.09
C TYR A 12 4.82 12.51 -20.76
N VAL A 13 3.96 12.64 -19.74
CA VAL A 13 2.99 11.59 -19.40
C VAL A 13 1.80 11.56 -20.37
N MET A 14 1.48 12.68 -21.01
CA MET A 14 0.37 12.81 -21.98
C MET A 14 0.70 12.21 -23.35
N GLU A 15 1.97 12.27 -23.78
CA GLU A 15 2.42 11.75 -25.09
C GLU A 15 2.18 10.23 -25.27
N ASP A 16 2.00 9.51 -24.17
CA ASP A 16 1.93 8.06 -24.10
C ASP A 16 0.49 7.50 -24.31
N GLY A 17 -0.45 8.35 -24.72
CA GLY A 17 -1.83 7.99 -25.11
C GLY A 17 -2.79 7.70 -23.95
N LEU A 18 -2.29 7.59 -22.72
CA LEU A 18 -3.10 7.57 -21.50
C LEU A 18 -3.44 8.99 -21.06
N LYS A 19 -4.68 9.20 -20.58
CA LYS A 19 -5.13 10.50 -20.09
C LYS A 19 -4.93 10.56 -18.56
N PRO A 20 -3.91 11.29 -18.04
CA PRO A 20 -3.85 11.60 -16.62
C PRO A 20 -5.13 12.31 -16.14
N PRO A 21 -5.44 12.22 -14.83
CA PRO A 21 -6.59 12.89 -14.24
C PRO A 21 -6.63 14.38 -14.62
N ARG A 22 -7.84 14.91 -14.85
CA ARG A 22 -8.03 16.31 -15.24
C ARG A 22 -7.31 17.28 -14.31
N ILE A 23 -7.23 17.00 -13.01
CA ILE A 23 -6.53 17.86 -12.05
C ILE A 23 -5.05 18.11 -12.43
N VAL A 24 -4.38 17.16 -13.07
CA VAL A 24 -2.98 17.31 -13.53
C VAL A 24 -2.87 18.33 -14.68
N VAL A 25 -3.92 18.43 -15.51
CA VAL A 25 -3.93 19.20 -16.77
C VAL A 25 -4.68 20.53 -16.63
N GLU A 26 -5.78 20.53 -15.89
CA GLU A 26 -6.74 21.63 -15.70
C GLU A 26 -6.66 22.26 -14.30
N GLY A 27 -5.88 21.68 -13.38
CA GLY A 27 -5.66 22.26 -12.05
C GLY A 27 -4.78 23.51 -12.08
N ASN A 28 -4.45 24.05 -10.90
CA ASN A 28 -3.51 25.19 -10.77
C ASN A 28 -2.04 24.79 -11.00
N GLY A 29 -1.80 23.69 -11.72
CA GLY A 29 -0.49 23.17 -12.05
C GLY A 29 0.38 22.92 -10.81
N VAL A 30 1.64 23.33 -10.87
CA VAL A 30 2.61 23.13 -9.78
C VAL A 30 2.22 23.79 -8.46
N ASP A 31 1.36 24.82 -8.48
CA ASP A 31 0.95 25.55 -7.28
C ASP A 31 -0.10 24.79 -6.46
N ASP A 32 -0.80 23.82 -7.08
CA ASP A 32 -1.70 22.90 -6.39
C ASP A 32 -0.95 21.63 -5.95
N TRP A 33 -1.04 21.30 -4.66
CA TRP A 33 -0.40 20.11 -4.11
C TRP A 33 -1.00 18.81 -4.63
N LYS A 34 -2.32 18.78 -4.92
CA LYS A 34 -2.98 17.59 -5.46
C LYS A 34 -2.53 17.30 -6.89
N SER A 35 -2.36 18.35 -7.70
CA SER A 35 -1.74 18.29 -9.02
C SER A 35 -0.31 17.73 -8.96
N ARG A 36 0.50 18.18 -7.99
CA ARG A 36 1.87 17.67 -7.75
C ARG A 36 1.88 16.19 -7.38
N VAL A 37 1.04 15.77 -6.44
CA VAL A 37 0.90 14.35 -6.04
C VAL A 37 0.45 13.49 -7.22
N SER A 38 -0.54 13.95 -7.97
CA SER A 38 -1.08 13.22 -9.11
C SER A 38 0.00 13.01 -10.18
N LEU A 39 0.75 14.06 -10.55
CA LEU A 39 1.84 13.91 -11.50
C LEU A 39 2.96 13.00 -10.97
N ALA A 40 3.31 13.11 -9.68
CA ALA A 40 4.33 12.26 -9.06
C ALA A 40 3.98 10.77 -9.15
N ARG A 41 2.71 10.40 -8.89
CA ARG A 41 2.21 9.03 -9.02
C ARG A 41 2.30 8.51 -10.46
N TRP A 42 2.02 9.35 -11.45
CA TRP A 42 2.20 8.95 -12.85
C TRP A 42 3.67 8.67 -13.15
N LEU A 43 4.55 9.59 -12.79
CA LEU A 43 5.99 9.47 -13.01
C LEU A 43 6.60 8.25 -12.31
N SER A 44 6.12 7.88 -11.12
CA SER A 44 6.67 6.76 -10.34
C SER A 44 6.21 5.38 -10.82
N ARG A 45 5.16 5.27 -11.64
CA ARG A 45 4.72 3.98 -12.20
C ARG A 45 5.85 3.30 -12.95
N LYS A 46 5.93 1.97 -12.83
CA LYS A 46 6.95 1.12 -13.49
C LYS A 46 7.16 1.43 -14.97
N ARG A 47 6.09 1.77 -15.69
CA ARG A 47 6.12 2.13 -17.12
C ARG A 47 7.00 3.37 -17.40
N TYR A 48 6.95 4.39 -16.55
CA TYR A 48 7.72 5.62 -16.73
C TYR A 48 9.03 5.58 -15.96
N GLY A 49 9.02 5.03 -14.75
CA GLY A 49 10.20 4.85 -13.90
C GLY A 49 10.94 6.17 -13.62
N LYS A 50 10.24 7.31 -13.60
CA LYS A 50 10.81 8.64 -13.37
C LYS A 50 10.76 8.96 -11.88
N LEU A 51 11.55 8.22 -11.10
CA LEU A 51 11.50 8.26 -9.64
C LEU A 51 12.05 9.57 -9.08
N GLU A 52 13.13 10.13 -9.61
CA GLU A 52 13.73 11.37 -9.13
C GLU A 52 12.79 12.58 -9.22
N PRO A 53 12.14 12.87 -10.38
CA PRO A 53 11.16 13.96 -10.44
C PRO A 53 9.90 13.65 -9.61
N ALA A 54 9.51 12.38 -9.47
CA ALA A 54 8.41 11.98 -8.57
C ALA A 54 8.75 12.28 -7.10
N ILE A 55 9.94 11.91 -6.63
CA ILE A 55 10.44 12.21 -5.28
C ILE A 55 10.44 13.71 -5.03
N LYS A 56 10.90 14.52 -5.99
CA LYS A 56 10.90 16.00 -5.89
C LYS A 56 9.50 16.56 -5.70
N LEU A 57 8.50 16.02 -6.41
CA LEU A 57 7.10 16.42 -6.30
C LEU A 57 6.48 15.96 -4.98
N PHE A 58 6.64 14.69 -4.59
CA PHE A 58 6.14 14.18 -3.31
C PHE A 58 6.78 14.90 -2.10
N SER A 59 8.09 15.14 -2.12
CA SER A 59 8.78 15.88 -1.05
C SER A 59 8.21 17.29 -0.85
N SER A 60 7.70 17.90 -1.92
CA SER A 60 7.13 19.25 -1.86
C SER A 60 5.78 19.33 -1.12
N ILE A 61 5.16 18.20 -0.77
CA ILE A 61 3.89 18.17 -0.02
C ILE A 61 4.04 17.87 1.47
N ILE A 62 5.25 17.57 1.95
CA ILE A 62 5.52 17.19 3.34
C ILE A 62 4.91 18.19 4.35
N ASN A 63 5.14 19.48 4.11
CA ASN A 63 4.72 20.56 5.01
C ASN A 63 3.33 21.16 4.68
N VAL A 64 2.59 20.57 3.74
CA VAL A 64 1.22 21.01 3.42
C VAL A 64 0.27 20.59 4.55
N GLY A 65 -0.40 21.53 5.19
CA GLY A 65 -1.42 21.23 6.20
C GLY A 65 -2.70 20.70 5.53
N VAL A 66 -3.27 19.64 6.08
CA VAL A 66 -4.52 19.02 5.62
C VAL A 66 -5.42 18.74 6.82
N THR A 67 -6.72 18.94 6.66
CA THR A 67 -7.73 18.74 7.72
C THR A 67 -8.92 17.91 7.28
N GLU A 68 -9.27 17.98 5.99
CA GLU A 68 -10.38 17.21 5.43
C GLU A 68 -9.97 15.73 5.28
N PRO A 69 -10.85 14.76 5.59
CA PRO A 69 -10.54 13.34 5.49
C PRO A 69 -9.95 12.90 4.15
N GLU A 70 -10.51 13.37 3.03
CA GLU A 70 -10.01 13.08 1.67
C GLU A 70 -8.58 13.62 1.44
N ASP A 71 -8.26 14.78 2.04
CA ASP A 71 -6.93 15.38 1.93
C ASP A 71 -5.91 14.68 2.82
N ILE A 72 -6.34 14.24 4.02
CA ILE A 72 -5.57 13.39 4.92
C ILE A 72 -5.22 12.08 4.22
N GLU A 73 -6.20 11.41 3.63
CA GLU A 73 -6.02 10.18 2.87
C GLU A 73 -5.02 10.37 1.71
N ASN A 74 -5.27 11.38 0.86
CA ASN A 74 -4.40 11.66 -0.28
C ASN A 74 -2.96 11.95 0.14
N LYS A 75 -2.77 12.73 1.22
CA LYS A 75 -1.45 13.04 1.74
C LYS A 75 -0.79 11.83 2.38
N ALA A 76 -1.51 11.02 3.16
CA ALA A 76 -0.99 9.79 3.76
C ALA A 76 -0.46 8.86 2.67
N TRP A 77 -1.24 8.64 1.61
CA TRP A 77 -0.80 7.82 0.49
C TRP A 77 0.42 8.44 -0.23
N ALA A 78 0.43 9.76 -0.48
CA ALA A 78 1.59 10.43 -1.09
C ALA A 78 2.88 10.29 -0.28
N LEU A 79 2.80 10.32 1.07
CA LEU A 79 3.94 10.10 1.96
C LEU A 79 4.42 8.63 1.90
N SER A 80 3.50 7.68 1.78
CA SER A 80 3.84 6.27 1.58
C SER A 80 4.59 6.07 0.25
N ASP A 81 4.07 6.63 -0.84
CA ASP A 81 4.69 6.57 -2.17
C ASP A 81 6.08 7.23 -2.17
N LEU A 82 6.25 8.34 -1.44
CA LEU A 82 7.56 8.99 -1.25
C LEU A 82 8.58 8.06 -0.60
N GLY A 83 8.21 7.42 0.51
CA GLY A 83 9.09 6.49 1.21
C GLY A 83 9.53 5.34 0.32
N LEU A 84 8.59 4.74 -0.43
CA LEU A 84 8.90 3.67 -1.38
C LEU A 84 9.78 4.13 -2.55
N CYS A 85 9.54 5.32 -3.11
CA CYS A 85 10.40 5.86 -4.16
C CYS A 85 11.82 6.11 -3.66
N ILE A 86 11.98 6.63 -2.44
CA ILE A 86 13.30 6.84 -1.82
C ILE A 86 14.03 5.51 -1.65
N TRP A 87 13.35 4.48 -1.15
CA TRP A 87 13.94 3.15 -1.05
C TRP A 87 14.43 2.63 -2.41
N LEU A 88 13.64 2.81 -3.48
CA LEU A 88 13.99 2.34 -4.82
C LEU A 88 15.16 3.10 -5.47
N VAL A 89 15.43 4.35 -5.07
CA VAL A 89 16.50 5.18 -5.65
C VAL A 89 17.76 5.16 -4.78
N ASP A 90 17.59 5.36 -3.48
CA ASP A 90 18.70 5.58 -2.53
C ASP A 90 19.07 4.30 -1.75
N GLU A 91 18.19 3.29 -1.70
CA GLU A 91 18.26 2.14 -0.77
C GLU A 91 18.42 2.57 0.72
N ASP A 92 18.00 3.80 1.05
CA ASP A 92 18.03 4.34 2.40
C ASP A 92 16.76 3.94 3.17
N ALA A 93 16.81 2.77 3.81
CA ALA A 93 15.70 2.23 4.59
C ALA A 93 15.26 3.15 5.73
N ALA A 94 16.19 3.83 6.41
CA ALA A 94 15.86 4.68 7.56
C ALA A 94 15.06 5.92 7.14
N LYS A 95 15.49 6.57 6.05
CA LYS A 95 14.80 7.71 5.46
C LYS A 95 13.45 7.29 4.86
N ALA A 96 13.38 6.15 4.17
CA ALA A 96 12.14 5.63 3.63
C ALA A 96 11.11 5.30 4.74
N LEU A 97 11.54 4.65 5.83
CA LEU A 97 10.70 4.34 6.98
C LEU A 97 10.17 5.60 7.66
N THR A 98 10.97 6.68 7.72
CA THR A 98 10.51 7.97 8.28
C THR A 98 9.24 8.47 7.58
N TYR A 99 9.18 8.40 6.24
CA TYR A 99 8.00 8.86 5.50
C TYR A 99 6.82 7.89 5.59
N LEU A 100 7.09 6.59 5.73
CA LEU A 100 6.04 5.59 5.99
C LEU A 100 5.44 5.75 7.39
N ASP A 101 6.26 6.06 8.40
CA ASP A 101 5.80 6.38 9.75
C ASP A 101 4.92 7.64 9.72
N MET A 102 5.34 8.71 9.04
CA MET A 102 4.52 9.91 8.87
C MET A 102 3.19 9.64 8.15
N SER A 103 3.20 8.74 7.15
CA SER A 103 2.00 8.31 6.43
C SER A 103 1.00 7.61 7.37
N ILE A 104 1.49 6.66 8.16
CA ILE A 104 0.70 5.90 9.13
C ILE A 104 0.18 6.83 10.23
N GLU A 105 1.03 7.65 10.84
CA GLU A 105 0.62 8.60 11.89
C GLU A 105 -0.49 9.53 11.41
N LEU A 106 -0.38 10.04 10.17
CA LEU A 106 -1.40 10.89 9.59
C LEU A 106 -2.72 10.14 9.39
N ALA A 107 -2.68 8.90 8.89
CA ALA A 107 -3.86 8.06 8.70
C ALA A 107 -4.55 7.67 10.02
N GLU A 108 -3.75 7.35 11.04
CA GLU A 108 -4.21 6.95 12.38
C GLU A 108 -4.72 8.15 13.20
N SER A 109 -4.39 9.39 12.80
CA SER A 109 -4.82 10.61 13.50
C SER A 109 -6.32 10.93 13.37
N THR A 110 -7.02 10.23 12.47
CA THR A 110 -8.45 10.42 12.20
C THR A 110 -9.21 9.10 12.30
N GLN A 111 -10.48 9.19 12.69
CA GLN A 111 -11.44 8.08 12.71
C GLN A 111 -12.24 7.99 11.39
N ALA A 112 -12.01 8.89 10.44
CA ALA A 112 -12.74 8.89 9.17
C ALA A 112 -12.40 7.64 8.33
N GLU A 113 -13.39 7.15 7.61
CA GLU A 113 -13.23 6.12 6.58
C GLU A 113 -12.47 6.70 5.38
N PHE A 114 -11.62 5.87 4.76
CA PHE A 114 -10.84 6.21 3.58
C PHE A 114 -11.45 5.52 2.35
N HIS A 115 -11.43 6.21 1.21
CA HIS A 115 -12.13 5.75 0.01
C HIS A 115 -11.27 4.88 -0.91
N PHE A 116 -9.94 5.00 -0.83
CA PHE A 116 -8.99 4.45 -1.80
C PHE A 116 -7.87 3.62 -1.16
N ILE A 117 -7.41 3.98 0.04
CA ILE A 117 -6.39 3.20 0.77
C ILE A 117 -6.92 2.71 2.11
N THR A 118 -6.40 1.58 2.57
CA THR A 118 -6.65 1.12 3.93
C THR A 118 -5.48 1.42 4.85
N ARG A 119 -5.76 1.60 6.14
CA ARG A 119 -4.71 1.76 7.15
C ARG A 119 -3.82 0.51 7.23
N GLY A 120 -4.40 -0.68 7.09
CA GLY A 120 -3.65 -1.94 7.03
C GLY A 120 -2.65 -1.99 5.88
N GLU A 121 -3.00 -1.45 4.70
CA GLU A 121 -2.09 -1.40 3.54
C GLU A 121 -0.87 -0.50 3.80
N LEU A 122 -1.05 0.63 4.51
CA LEU A 122 0.06 1.50 4.90
C LEU A 122 1.04 0.78 5.83
N TRP A 123 0.52 0.05 6.82
CA TRP A 123 1.32 -0.82 7.69
C TRP A 123 2.02 -1.93 6.89
N ALA A 124 1.32 -2.57 5.95
CA ALA A 124 1.87 -3.61 5.08
C ALA A 124 3.09 -3.11 4.31
N LYS A 125 3.00 -1.95 3.66
CA LYS A 125 4.11 -1.32 2.92
C LYS A 125 5.33 -1.09 3.83
N ARG A 126 5.09 -0.65 5.07
CA ARG A 126 6.15 -0.46 6.06
C ARG A 126 6.80 -1.77 6.50
N TRP A 127 6.01 -2.79 6.80
CA TRP A 127 6.53 -4.10 7.18
C TRP A 127 7.28 -4.78 6.05
N GLN A 128 6.79 -4.69 4.81
CA GLN A 128 7.50 -5.19 3.64
C GLN A 128 8.85 -4.49 3.45
N LEU A 129 8.95 -3.18 3.70
CA LEU A 129 10.23 -2.47 3.68
C LEU A 129 11.16 -2.95 4.79
N LEU A 130 10.65 -3.19 6.01
CA LEU A 130 11.44 -3.79 7.08
C LEU A 130 12.00 -5.16 6.68
N VAL A 131 11.17 -6.05 6.11
CA VAL A 131 11.63 -7.36 5.63
C VAL A 131 12.73 -7.19 4.57
N LYS A 132 12.50 -6.37 3.55
CA LYS A 132 13.46 -6.12 2.45
C LYS A 132 14.77 -5.47 2.92
N SER A 133 14.75 -4.73 4.02
CA SER A 133 15.94 -4.11 4.63
C SER A 133 16.62 -4.99 5.70
N GLY A 134 16.22 -6.26 5.82
CA GLY A 134 16.84 -7.21 6.76
C GLY A 134 16.30 -7.15 8.19
N ASN A 135 15.21 -6.42 8.43
CA ASN A 135 14.55 -6.25 9.73
C ASN A 135 13.24 -7.05 9.84
N GLY A 136 13.19 -8.25 9.25
CA GLY A 136 11.98 -9.07 9.20
C GLY A 136 11.41 -9.48 10.57
N GLU A 137 12.27 -9.74 11.56
CA GLU A 137 11.82 -10.04 12.92
C GLU A 137 11.03 -8.88 13.54
N ARG A 138 11.51 -7.64 13.36
CA ARG A 138 10.79 -6.44 13.79
C ARG A 138 9.45 -6.31 13.09
N ALA A 139 9.41 -6.57 11.78
CA ALA A 139 8.16 -6.53 11.01
C ALA A 139 7.12 -7.51 11.57
N ILE A 140 7.53 -8.75 11.85
CA ILE A 140 6.66 -9.79 12.42
C ILE A 140 6.19 -9.43 13.83
N ASN A 141 7.07 -8.88 14.68
CA ASN A 141 6.68 -8.46 16.03
C ASN A 141 5.63 -7.36 16.00
N GLU A 142 5.83 -6.33 15.16
CA GLU A 142 4.84 -5.25 15.02
C GLU A 142 3.51 -5.75 14.44
N ALA A 143 3.53 -6.68 13.49
CA ALA A 143 2.31 -7.31 12.98
C ALA A 143 1.59 -8.15 14.04
N ASN A 144 2.32 -8.86 14.90
CA ASN A 144 1.73 -9.59 16.03
C ASN A 144 1.10 -8.65 17.07
N ASP A 145 1.74 -7.52 17.36
CA ASP A 145 1.18 -6.48 18.23
C ASP A 145 -0.11 -5.92 17.64
N LYS A 146 -0.12 -5.66 16.32
CA LYS A 146 -1.31 -5.21 15.61
C LYS A 146 -2.44 -6.26 15.67
N ILE A 147 -2.13 -7.54 15.44
CA ILE A 147 -3.11 -8.63 15.62
C ILE A 147 -3.69 -8.63 17.03
N ALA A 148 -2.85 -8.52 18.06
CA ALA A 148 -3.30 -8.55 19.45
C ALA A 148 -4.21 -7.36 19.82
N GLN A 149 -3.97 -6.20 19.20
CA GLN A 149 -4.79 -5.00 19.35
C GLN A 149 -6.16 -5.17 18.65
N GLU A 150 -6.13 -5.56 17.38
CA GLU A 150 -7.27 -5.48 16.46
C GLU A 150 -8.25 -6.66 16.61
N PHE A 151 -7.75 -7.85 16.95
CA PHE A 151 -8.59 -9.05 17.11
C PHE A 151 -9.67 -8.87 18.19
N ARG A 152 -9.43 -8.01 19.17
CA ARG A 152 -10.37 -7.70 20.25
C ARG A 152 -11.60 -6.93 19.80
N MET A 153 -11.54 -6.27 18.65
CA MET A 153 -12.66 -5.47 18.14
C MET A 153 -13.74 -6.34 17.48
N GLY A 154 -13.42 -7.58 17.09
CA GLY A 154 -14.42 -8.54 16.60
C GLY A 154 -15.08 -8.15 15.27
N LEU A 155 -14.42 -7.31 14.47
CA LEU A 155 -14.89 -6.91 13.15
C LEU A 155 -14.77 -8.06 12.16
N LYS A 156 -15.75 -8.17 11.25
CA LYS A 156 -15.83 -9.29 10.29
C LYS A 156 -14.76 -9.18 9.22
N SER A 157 -14.65 -8.01 8.58
CA SER A 157 -13.47 -7.68 7.78
C SER A 157 -12.59 -6.67 8.50
N ASN A 158 -11.26 -6.83 8.34
CA ASN A 158 -10.28 -5.98 9.00
C ASN A 158 -8.96 -6.02 8.22
N SER A 159 -8.65 -4.95 7.46
CA SER A 159 -7.39 -4.77 6.72
C SER A 159 -6.14 -4.86 7.60
N TYR A 160 -6.17 -4.42 8.86
CA TYR A 160 -5.01 -4.57 9.73
C TYR A 160 -4.73 -6.04 9.99
N LEU A 161 -5.77 -6.82 10.31
CA LEU A 161 -5.64 -8.26 10.54
C LEU A 161 -5.25 -8.98 9.26
N PHE A 162 -5.94 -8.69 8.15
CA PHE A 162 -5.63 -9.24 6.83
C PHE A 162 -4.15 -9.03 6.47
N HIS A 163 -3.68 -7.78 6.46
CA HIS A 163 -2.30 -7.48 6.06
C HIS A 163 -1.26 -7.97 7.07
N SER A 164 -1.61 -8.08 8.36
CA SER A 164 -0.71 -8.67 9.36
C SER A 164 -0.50 -10.16 9.12
N TYR A 165 -1.56 -10.90 8.81
CA TYR A 165 -1.45 -12.33 8.48
C TYR A 165 -0.85 -12.55 7.09
N GLU A 166 -1.14 -11.68 6.12
CA GLU A 166 -0.50 -11.68 4.80
C GLU A 166 1.02 -11.54 4.91
N LEU A 167 1.52 -10.60 5.73
CA LEU A 167 2.95 -10.46 6.00
C LEU A 167 3.55 -11.78 6.52
N LYS A 168 2.90 -12.41 7.50
CA LYS A 168 3.37 -13.67 8.10
C LYS A 168 3.39 -14.79 7.07
N ALA A 169 2.38 -14.84 6.19
CA ALA A 169 2.31 -15.79 5.10
C ALA A 169 3.46 -15.59 4.11
N GLN A 170 3.70 -14.34 3.69
CA GLN A 170 4.80 -14.01 2.78
C GLN A 170 6.17 -14.36 3.37
N VAL A 171 6.41 -14.03 4.64
CA VAL A 171 7.67 -14.35 5.31
C VAL A 171 7.88 -15.86 5.43
N ALA A 172 6.84 -16.63 5.77
CA ALA A 172 6.93 -18.09 5.82
C ALA A 172 7.19 -18.70 4.42
N TYR A 173 6.54 -18.15 3.39
CA TYR A 173 6.74 -18.54 2.00
C TYR A 173 8.19 -18.32 1.54
N GLU A 174 8.74 -17.13 1.82
CA GLU A 174 10.14 -16.79 1.50
C GLU A 174 11.16 -17.65 2.25
N GLN A 175 10.79 -18.18 3.43
CA GLN A 175 11.59 -19.15 4.20
C GLN A 175 11.47 -20.58 3.67
N GLY A 176 10.62 -20.84 2.69
CA GLY A 176 10.37 -22.16 2.10
C GLY A 176 9.38 -23.02 2.90
N ASP A 177 8.70 -22.47 3.92
CA ASP A 177 7.66 -23.17 4.67
C ASP A 177 6.28 -22.88 4.06
N ILE A 178 6.00 -23.53 2.93
CA ILE A 178 4.75 -23.35 2.18
C ILE A 178 3.50 -23.72 3.01
N HIS A 179 3.59 -24.69 3.91
CA HIS A 179 2.44 -25.10 4.72
C HIS A 179 2.11 -24.07 5.80
N LEU A 180 3.13 -23.47 6.42
CA LEU A 180 2.93 -22.35 7.34
C LEU A 180 2.42 -21.11 6.59
N ALA A 181 2.95 -20.85 5.40
CA ALA A 181 2.48 -19.76 4.54
C ALA A 181 0.99 -19.88 4.21
N LEU A 182 0.55 -21.07 3.79
CA LEU A 182 -0.85 -21.41 3.54
C LEU A 182 -1.72 -21.18 4.79
N CYS A 183 -1.28 -21.66 5.96
CA CYS A 183 -2.02 -21.45 7.22
C CYS A 183 -2.22 -19.96 7.51
N HIS A 184 -1.16 -19.15 7.38
CA HIS A 184 -1.25 -17.72 7.61
C HIS A 184 -2.09 -17.00 6.57
N TYR A 185 -1.98 -17.37 5.29
CA TYR A 185 -2.78 -16.72 4.26
C TYR A 185 -4.27 -17.06 4.40
N TYR A 186 -4.60 -18.29 4.82
CA TYR A 186 -5.97 -18.67 5.16
C TYR A 186 -6.52 -17.85 6.32
N GLN A 187 -5.68 -17.58 7.34
CA GLN A 187 -6.04 -16.66 8.43
C GLN A 187 -6.24 -15.23 7.93
N ALA A 188 -5.44 -14.75 6.97
CA ALA A 188 -5.63 -13.44 6.36
C ALA A 188 -7.00 -13.35 5.67
N LEU A 189 -7.32 -14.31 4.82
CA LEU A 189 -8.58 -14.35 4.05
C LEU A 189 -9.83 -14.39 4.93
N ALA A 190 -9.75 -14.92 6.15
CA ALA A 190 -10.84 -14.86 7.11
C ALA A 190 -11.24 -13.42 7.53
N PHE A 191 -10.36 -12.44 7.32
CA PHE A 191 -10.62 -11.02 7.55
C PHE A 191 -10.81 -10.21 6.27
N PHE A 192 -10.77 -10.85 5.10
CA PHE A 192 -11.10 -10.21 3.84
C PHE A 192 -12.62 -9.98 3.73
N PRO A 193 -13.11 -8.92 3.07
CA PRO A 193 -14.53 -8.68 2.93
C PRO A 193 -15.23 -9.82 2.19
N HIS A 194 -16.26 -10.38 2.82
CA HIS A 194 -16.93 -11.60 2.35
C HIS A 194 -17.97 -11.32 1.24
N GLU A 195 -18.19 -10.06 0.90
CA GLU A 195 -19.10 -9.65 -0.18
C GLU A 195 -18.54 -9.96 -1.58
N TYR A 196 -17.26 -10.33 -1.67
CA TYR A 196 -16.60 -10.70 -2.91
C TYR A 196 -16.86 -12.17 -3.24
N GLU A 197 -17.55 -12.42 -4.35
CA GLU A 197 -18.02 -13.76 -4.78
C GLU A 197 -16.89 -14.79 -4.88
N ASP A 198 -15.68 -14.36 -5.21
CA ASP A 198 -14.50 -15.22 -5.33
C ASP A 198 -14.16 -15.93 -4.01
N MET A 199 -14.47 -15.32 -2.86
CA MET A 199 -14.23 -15.94 -1.54
C MET A 199 -15.07 -17.21 -1.31
N ASN A 200 -16.12 -17.44 -2.10
CA ASN A 200 -16.85 -18.71 -2.08
C ASN A 200 -16.00 -19.89 -2.55
N GLN A 201 -14.93 -19.65 -3.31
CA GLN A 201 -14.02 -20.67 -3.83
C GLN A 201 -12.94 -21.07 -2.82
N LEU A 202 -12.75 -20.33 -1.73
CA LEU A 202 -11.69 -20.56 -0.76
C LEU A 202 -11.71 -21.98 -0.17
N GLY A 203 -12.90 -22.53 0.07
CA GLY A 203 -13.04 -23.90 0.58
C GLY A 203 -12.46 -24.94 -0.38
N GLU A 204 -12.80 -24.86 -1.66
CA GLU A 204 -12.31 -25.76 -2.71
C GLU A 204 -10.79 -25.60 -2.93
N ILE A 205 -10.31 -24.36 -3.01
CA ILE A 205 -8.87 -24.06 -3.11
C ILE A 205 -8.12 -24.70 -1.92
N TRP A 206 -8.64 -24.52 -0.71
CA TRP A 206 -8.00 -25.04 0.50
C TRP A 206 -7.93 -26.56 0.57
N GLU A 207 -8.85 -27.29 -0.07
CA GLU A 207 -8.80 -28.76 -0.13
C GLU A 207 -7.55 -29.27 -0.86
N ASN A 208 -7.07 -28.54 -1.87
CA ASN A 208 -5.88 -28.89 -2.67
C ASN A 208 -4.53 -28.67 -1.95
N ARG A 209 -4.52 -28.06 -0.75
CA ARG A 209 -3.30 -27.62 -0.04
C ARG A 209 -2.27 -28.71 0.25
N GLN A 210 -2.69 -29.98 0.31
CA GLN A 210 -1.80 -31.10 0.58
C GLN A 210 -1.17 -31.63 -0.72
N ASP A 211 -1.96 -31.64 -1.80
CA ASP A 211 -1.56 -32.21 -3.08
C ASP A 211 -0.77 -31.21 -3.94
N ASN A 212 -1.23 -29.95 -3.99
CA ASN A 212 -0.61 -28.87 -4.77
C ASN A 212 -0.43 -27.59 -3.91
N PRO A 213 0.45 -27.59 -2.90
CA PRO A 213 0.58 -26.49 -1.94
C PRO A 213 0.98 -25.14 -2.59
N GLN A 214 1.82 -25.19 -3.63
CA GLN A 214 2.24 -23.99 -4.36
C GLN A 214 1.09 -23.35 -5.13
N GLU A 215 0.41 -24.13 -5.97
CA GLU A 215 -0.75 -23.69 -6.75
C GLU A 215 -1.86 -23.19 -5.82
N THR A 216 -2.10 -23.89 -4.71
CA THR A 216 -3.05 -23.45 -3.68
C THR A 216 -2.71 -22.07 -3.13
N PHE A 217 -1.43 -21.80 -2.85
CA PHE A 217 -1.00 -20.50 -2.35
C PHE A 217 -1.22 -19.40 -3.40
N ASP A 218 -0.84 -19.66 -4.65
CA ASP A 218 -1.02 -18.73 -5.77
C ASP A 218 -2.52 -18.44 -6.02
N ASP A 219 -3.37 -19.45 -5.97
CA ASP A 219 -4.83 -19.32 -6.12
C ASP A 219 -5.44 -18.51 -4.99
N MET A 220 -5.01 -18.73 -3.75
CA MET A 220 -5.46 -17.93 -2.60
C MET A 220 -5.09 -16.44 -2.78
N GLN A 221 -3.91 -16.13 -3.30
CA GLN A 221 -3.50 -14.75 -3.59
C GLN A 221 -4.36 -14.12 -4.69
N ASN A 222 -4.75 -14.90 -5.70
CA ASN A 222 -5.60 -14.41 -6.78
C ASN A 222 -7.01 -14.00 -6.30
N LEU A 223 -7.51 -14.58 -5.20
CA LEU A 223 -8.81 -14.19 -4.61
C LEU A 223 -8.84 -12.72 -4.15
N THR A 224 -7.68 -12.10 -3.91
CA THR A 224 -7.58 -10.75 -3.35
C THR A 224 -7.20 -9.69 -4.38
N HIS A 225 -7.16 -10.02 -5.68
CA HIS A 225 -6.81 -9.10 -6.77
C HIS A 225 -7.97 -8.15 -7.17
N HIS A 226 -8.61 -7.51 -6.18
CA HIS A 226 -9.73 -6.58 -6.37
C HIS A 226 -9.49 -5.26 -5.63
N GLU A 227 -10.18 -4.18 -6.03
CA GLU A 227 -10.34 -3.00 -5.15
C GLU A 227 -11.41 -3.32 -4.11
N VAL A 228 -11.06 -3.15 -2.83
CA VAL A 228 -11.79 -3.75 -1.70
C VAL A 228 -12.25 -2.69 -0.70
N CYS A 229 -13.52 -2.74 -0.29
CA CYS A 229 -14.07 -1.93 0.81
C CYS A 229 -14.05 -2.72 2.12
N TRP A 230 -13.49 -2.17 3.20
CA TRP A 230 -13.28 -2.89 4.46
C TRP A 230 -14.15 -2.31 5.60
N ASP A 231 -14.58 -3.14 6.55
CA ASP A 231 -15.44 -2.72 7.69
C ASP A 231 -14.72 -1.86 8.77
N ILE A 232 -13.52 -1.36 8.48
CA ILE A 232 -12.55 -0.74 9.42
C ILE A 232 -12.07 0.63 8.97
#